data_AF-A0A960MES2-F1
#
_entry.id   AF-A0A960MES2-F1
#
_cell.length_a   1.000
_cell.length_b   1.000
_cell.length_c   1.000
_cell.angle_alpha   90.00
_cell.angle_beta   90.00
_cell.angle_gamma   90.00
#
_symmetry.space_group_name_H-M   'P 1'
#
loop_
_entity.id
_entity.type
_entity.pdbx_description
1 polymer ?
#
loop_
_entity_poly.entity_id
_entity_poly.type
_entity_poly.pdbx_seq_one_letter_code
_entity_poly.pdbx_strand_id
1 'polypeptide(L)'
;VHPGAHPAIIDVDLFEAVQSTLDANRQRTAPAKDIASRAPLTGRIFDADGTPMSPTFAYGRKGRIYRYYVSAPLQRGERRPSGDQEIRRVPADLVEAKLTEFLRRTTPSKSDDPLDLLTRIEVYRDSLQLLMPVVQLAAVQTRLEAGESAEQDSIEPSQMRICLPLRMRRRGGRTIILNGARSIAKPDSVLVKALRAAHEMIDYDPSGLPILDQAPASPYQRRLLRLAFLAPDIQQAILDGRQPEGLSLAGLLDRPIPPSWAEQSRHIVGTASRRT
;
A
#
# COMPACT_ATOMS: atom_id res chain seq x y z
N VAL A 1 35.85 -19.39 -7.31
CA VAL A 1 35.58 -20.81 -6.95
C VAL A 1 36.65 -21.23 -5.98
N HIS A 2 36.30 -21.53 -4.73
CA HIS A 2 37.25 -22.04 -3.75
C HIS A 2 37.09 -23.56 -3.67
N PRO A 3 38.13 -24.36 -3.94
CA PRO A 3 38.03 -25.82 -3.85
C PRO A 3 37.82 -26.24 -2.40
N GLY A 4 36.87 -27.16 -2.17
CA GLY A 4 36.66 -27.76 -0.85
C GLY A 4 37.83 -28.67 -0.46
N ALA A 5 38.17 -28.71 0.82
CA ALA A 5 39.29 -29.52 1.35
C ALA A 5 38.98 -31.03 1.46
N HIS A 6 37.86 -31.49 0.89
CA HIS A 6 37.42 -32.88 0.96
C HIS A 6 37.40 -33.52 -0.43
N PRO A 7 37.75 -34.81 -0.54
CA PRO A 7 37.61 -35.56 -1.79
C PRO A 7 36.14 -35.57 -2.23
N ALA A 8 35.92 -35.43 -3.54
CA ALA A 8 34.58 -35.39 -4.12
C ALA A 8 33.83 -36.71 -3.85
N ILE A 9 32.59 -36.59 -3.40
CA ILE A 9 31.73 -37.75 -3.08
C ILE A 9 31.25 -38.45 -4.36
N ILE A 10 31.15 -37.71 -5.45
CA ILE A 10 30.72 -38.17 -6.77
C ILE A 10 31.64 -37.57 -7.83
N ASP A 11 31.75 -38.29 -8.94
CA ASP A 11 32.48 -37.82 -10.11
C ASP A 11 31.89 -36.51 -10.67
N VAL A 12 32.76 -35.61 -11.13
CA VAL A 12 32.36 -34.28 -11.60
C VAL A 12 31.52 -34.39 -12.87
N ASP A 13 31.83 -35.32 -13.77
CA ASP A 13 31.11 -35.51 -15.02
C ASP A 13 29.70 -36.05 -14.73
N LEU A 14 29.57 -36.94 -13.73
CA LEU A 14 28.27 -37.41 -13.25
C LEU A 14 27.45 -36.28 -12.61
N PHE A 15 28.10 -35.42 -11.81
CA PHE A 15 27.45 -34.26 -11.20
C PHE A 15 26.94 -33.29 -12.26
N GLU A 16 27.75 -32.96 -13.26
CA GLU A 16 27.38 -32.07 -14.37
C GLU A 16 26.27 -32.66 -15.24
N ALA A 17 26.32 -33.96 -15.54
CA ALA A 17 25.26 -34.64 -16.30
C ALA A 17 23.91 -34.62 -15.57
N VAL A 18 23.92 -34.82 -14.24
CA VAL A 18 22.72 -34.71 -13.40
C VAL A 18 22.25 -33.26 -13.31
N GLN A 19 23.14 -32.27 -13.12
CA GLN A 19 22.76 -30.85 -13.13
C GLN A 19 22.13 -30.43 -14.46
N SER A 20 22.70 -30.85 -15.59
CA SER A 20 22.16 -30.60 -16.93
C SER A 20 20.78 -31.26 -17.12
N THR A 21 20.62 -32.49 -16.63
CA THR A 21 19.32 -33.20 -16.66
C THR A 21 18.29 -32.52 -15.76
N LEU A 22 18.68 -32.03 -14.58
CA LEU A 22 17.81 -31.30 -13.66
C LEU A 22 17.44 -29.91 -14.20
N ASP A 23 18.37 -29.20 -14.84
CA ASP A 23 18.11 -27.92 -15.51
C ASP A 23 17.23 -28.09 -16.75
N ALA A 24 17.40 -29.18 -17.52
CA ALA A 24 16.53 -29.53 -18.64
C ALA A 24 15.13 -29.98 -18.18
N ASN A 25 15.05 -30.73 -17.07
CA ASN A 25 13.80 -31.14 -16.43
C ASN A 25 13.20 -30.04 -15.54
N ARG A 26 13.85 -28.89 -15.43
CA ARG A 26 13.31 -27.69 -14.79
C ARG A 26 12.13 -27.25 -15.63
N GLN A 27 10.96 -27.82 -15.32
CA GLN A 27 9.70 -27.37 -15.85
C GLN A 27 9.51 -25.92 -15.38
N ARG A 28 10.02 -24.98 -16.17
CA ARG A 28 9.41 -23.68 -16.29
C ARG A 28 8.02 -24.01 -16.83
N THR A 29 7.05 -24.11 -15.92
CA THR A 29 5.66 -24.13 -16.33
C THR A 29 5.44 -22.78 -17.00
N ALA A 30 5.66 -22.72 -18.30
CA ALA A 30 5.24 -21.58 -19.09
C ALA A 30 3.74 -21.49 -18.83
N PRO A 31 3.25 -20.38 -18.25
CA PRO A 31 1.82 -20.22 -18.08
C PRO A 31 1.19 -20.43 -19.45
N ALA A 32 0.12 -21.23 -19.53
CA ALA A 32 -0.68 -21.36 -20.74
C ALA A 32 -0.94 -19.93 -21.29
N LYS A 33 -0.91 -19.73 -22.61
CA LYS A 33 -0.97 -18.39 -23.25
C LYS A 33 -2.03 -17.44 -22.66
N ASP A 34 -3.14 -17.98 -22.12
CA ASP A 34 -4.24 -17.25 -21.47
C ASP A 34 -3.97 -16.81 -20.01
N ILE A 35 -2.99 -17.41 -19.31
CA ILE A 35 -2.55 -17.01 -17.96
C ILE A 35 -1.46 -15.95 -18.05
N ALA A 36 -0.58 -16.02 -19.06
CA ALA A 36 0.47 -15.02 -19.29
C ALA A 36 -0.11 -13.63 -19.61
N SER A 37 -1.15 -13.58 -20.45
CA SER A 37 -1.93 -12.35 -20.70
C SER A 37 -2.65 -11.82 -19.46
N ARG A 38 -2.90 -12.69 -18.46
CA ARG A 38 -3.58 -12.36 -17.20
C ARG A 38 -2.62 -12.17 -16.04
N ALA A 39 -1.30 -12.06 -16.23
CA ALA A 39 -0.34 -11.82 -15.15
C ALA A 39 0.96 -11.16 -15.68
N PRO A 40 0.90 -9.89 -16.13
CA PRO A 40 2.00 -9.19 -16.81
C PRO A 40 3.28 -9.04 -15.97
N LEU A 41 3.18 -9.16 -14.64
CA LEU A 41 4.32 -8.98 -13.74
C LEU A 41 5.06 -10.29 -13.46
N THR A 42 4.62 -11.41 -14.02
CA THR A 42 5.25 -12.72 -13.83
C THR A 42 6.73 -12.66 -14.22
N GLY A 43 7.61 -13.12 -13.33
CA GLY A 43 9.06 -13.06 -13.52
C GLY A 43 9.71 -11.71 -13.18
N ARG A 44 8.91 -10.68 -12.92
CA ARG A 44 9.38 -9.32 -12.54
C ARG A 44 9.03 -8.93 -11.12
N ILE A 45 8.05 -9.60 -10.49
CA ILE A 45 7.62 -9.31 -9.12
C ILE A 45 8.27 -10.25 -8.10
N PHE A 46 8.78 -9.65 -7.03
CA PHE A 46 9.53 -10.28 -5.94
C PHE A 46 9.01 -9.78 -4.60
N ASP A 47 9.16 -10.57 -3.55
CA ASP A 47 8.90 -10.13 -2.18
C ASP A 47 10.08 -9.34 -1.59
N ALA A 48 9.92 -8.87 -0.34
CA ALA A 48 10.94 -8.11 0.38
C ALA A 48 12.26 -8.88 0.60
N ASP A 49 12.23 -10.21 0.55
CA ASP A 49 13.42 -11.07 0.67
C ASP A 49 14.06 -11.34 -0.70
N GLY A 50 13.55 -10.73 -1.78
CA GLY A 50 14.00 -10.95 -3.14
C GLY A 50 13.55 -12.28 -3.76
N THR A 51 12.56 -12.95 -3.15
CA THR A 51 12.02 -14.22 -3.64
C THR A 51 10.96 -13.96 -4.71
N PRO A 52 10.96 -14.67 -5.85
CA PRO A 52 9.97 -14.45 -6.90
C PRO A 52 8.55 -14.78 -6.41
N MET A 53 7.59 -13.94 -6.83
CA MET A 53 6.17 -14.18 -6.60
C MET A 53 5.49 -14.70 -7.87
N SER A 54 4.75 -15.81 -7.75
CA SER A 54 4.06 -16.46 -8.85
C SER A 54 2.57 -16.09 -8.86
N PRO A 55 1.94 -15.93 -10.04
CA PRO A 55 0.51 -15.68 -10.13
C PRO A 55 -0.28 -16.92 -9.68
N THR A 56 -1.36 -16.67 -8.94
CA THR A 56 -2.31 -17.67 -8.46
C THR A 56 -3.72 -17.10 -8.57
N PHE A 57 -4.73 -17.97 -8.60
CA PHE A 57 -6.12 -17.56 -8.65
C PHE A 57 -6.96 -18.32 -7.64
N ALA A 58 -8.03 -17.68 -7.17
CA ALA A 58 -9.03 -18.29 -6.33
C ALA A 58 -10.43 -17.95 -6.86
N TYR A 59 -11.32 -18.93 -6.86
CA TYR A 59 -12.72 -18.74 -7.22
C TYR A 59 -13.50 -18.23 -6.00
N GLY A 60 -14.26 -17.16 -6.22
CA GLY A 60 -15.18 -16.60 -5.24
C GLY A 60 -16.62 -17.03 -5.46
N ARG A 61 -17.51 -16.47 -4.63
CA ARG A 61 -18.97 -16.58 -4.83
C ARG A 61 -19.35 -16.10 -6.23
N LYS A 62 -20.31 -16.78 -6.86
CA LYS A 62 -20.82 -16.49 -8.21
C LYS A 62 -19.75 -16.59 -9.32
N GLY A 63 -18.75 -17.47 -9.16
CA GLY A 63 -17.75 -17.73 -10.20
C GLY A 63 -16.74 -16.61 -10.44
N ARG A 64 -16.70 -15.56 -9.60
CA ARG A 64 -15.73 -14.48 -9.75
C ARG A 64 -14.31 -14.96 -9.45
N ILE A 65 -13.39 -14.77 -10.38
CA ILE A 65 -11.98 -15.14 -10.22
C ILE A 65 -11.23 -13.98 -9.56
N TYR A 66 -10.47 -14.26 -8.51
CA TYR A 66 -9.55 -13.31 -7.87
C TYR A 66 -8.11 -13.73 -8.16
N ARG A 67 -7.29 -12.82 -8.66
CA ARG A 67 -5.87 -13.05 -8.99
C ARG A 67 -4.94 -12.50 -7.91
N TYR A 68 -3.87 -13.23 -7.63
CA TYR A 68 -2.86 -12.82 -6.66
C TYR A 68 -1.45 -13.20 -7.09
N TYR A 69 -0.47 -12.38 -6.76
CA TYR A 69 0.94 -12.78 -6.73
C TYR A 69 1.26 -13.34 -5.34
N VAL A 70 1.87 -14.53 -5.30
CA VAL A 70 2.19 -15.27 -4.06
C VAL A 70 3.66 -15.63 -4.03
N SER A 71 4.33 -15.36 -2.91
CA SER A 71 5.74 -15.69 -2.72
C SER A 71 5.96 -17.22 -2.71
N ALA A 72 7.01 -17.70 -3.39
CA ALA A 72 7.29 -19.12 -3.58
C ALA A 72 7.37 -19.97 -2.27
N PRO A 73 7.98 -19.49 -1.17
CA PRO A 73 7.94 -20.16 0.15
C PRO A 73 6.53 -20.48 0.65
N LEU A 74 5.53 -19.65 0.36
CA LEU A 74 4.13 -19.92 0.73
C LEU A 74 3.56 -21.11 -0.07
N GLN A 75 3.98 -21.30 -1.32
CA GLN A 75 3.50 -22.39 -2.19
C GLN A 75 4.09 -23.74 -1.79
N ARG A 76 5.29 -23.76 -1.17
CA ARG A 76 5.98 -24.98 -0.70
C ARG A 76 5.61 -25.41 0.72
N GLY A 77 4.72 -24.68 1.40
CA GLY A 77 4.29 -25.00 2.76
C GLY A 77 5.35 -24.72 3.84
N GLU A 78 6.41 -23.98 3.51
CA GLU A 78 7.50 -23.66 4.43
C GLU A 78 7.01 -22.64 5.48
N ARG A 79 7.09 -23.02 6.76
CA ARG A 79 6.86 -22.11 7.89
C ARG A 79 8.13 -21.31 8.15
N ARG A 80 8.23 -20.11 7.56
CA ARG A 80 9.19 -19.08 8.01
C ARG A 80 8.69 -18.41 9.31
N PRO A 81 9.61 -18.01 10.21
CA PRO A 81 9.25 -17.28 11.42
C PRO A 81 8.55 -15.97 11.04
N SER A 82 7.39 -15.73 11.64
CA SER A 82 6.52 -14.56 11.37
C SER A 82 7.22 -13.24 11.69
N GLY A 83 8.03 -12.75 10.76
CA GLY A 83 8.51 -11.38 10.74
C GLY A 83 7.44 -10.43 10.21
N ASP A 84 7.38 -9.23 10.75
CA ASP A 84 6.40 -8.22 10.35
C ASP A 84 6.49 -7.89 8.83
N GLN A 85 7.66 -8.04 8.19
CA GLN A 85 7.85 -7.72 6.78
C GLN A 85 7.26 -8.74 5.78
N GLU A 86 6.68 -9.86 6.23
CA GLU A 86 6.22 -10.93 5.34
C GLU A 86 4.92 -10.62 4.57
N ILE A 87 5.03 -10.07 3.37
CA ILE A 87 3.92 -10.07 2.41
C ILE A 87 3.95 -11.35 1.59
N ARG A 88 3.16 -12.32 2.00
CA ARG A 88 3.10 -13.63 1.33
C ARG A 88 2.19 -13.64 0.10
N ARG A 89 1.29 -12.66 -0.03
CA ARG A 89 0.31 -12.56 -1.11
C ARG A 89 -0.10 -11.12 -1.38
N VAL A 90 -0.24 -10.73 -2.65
CA VAL A 90 -0.71 -9.40 -3.08
C VAL A 90 -1.78 -9.55 -4.17
N PRO A 91 -2.89 -8.79 -4.16
CA PRO A 91 -3.87 -8.82 -5.23
C PRO A 91 -3.26 -8.30 -6.54
N ALA A 92 -3.32 -9.12 -7.59
CA ALA A 92 -2.68 -8.80 -8.86
C ALA A 92 -3.33 -7.56 -9.51
N ASP A 93 -4.67 -7.52 -9.56
CA ASP A 93 -5.42 -6.42 -10.16
C ASP A 93 -5.07 -5.06 -9.53
N LEU A 94 -4.90 -5.03 -8.19
CA LEU A 94 -4.62 -3.79 -7.47
C LEU A 94 -3.19 -3.31 -7.67
N VAL A 95 -2.20 -4.21 -7.61
CA VAL A 95 -0.81 -3.85 -7.89
C VAL A 95 -0.66 -3.38 -9.34
N GLU A 96 -1.22 -4.13 -10.29
CA GLU A 96 -1.13 -3.82 -11.73
C GLU A 96 -1.76 -2.45 -12.03
N ALA A 97 -2.94 -2.16 -11.46
CA ALA A 97 -3.59 -0.87 -11.62
C ALA A 97 -2.77 0.28 -11.04
N LYS A 98 -2.19 0.09 -9.84
CA LYS A 98 -1.37 1.12 -9.18
C LYS A 98 -0.07 1.42 -9.95
N LEU A 99 0.59 0.39 -10.46
CA LEU A 99 1.79 0.55 -11.29
C LEU A 99 1.45 1.22 -12.63
N THR A 100 0.34 0.81 -13.27
CA THR A 100 -0.13 1.42 -14.52
C THR A 100 -0.46 2.90 -14.34
N GLU A 101 -1.18 3.25 -13.28
CA GLU A 101 -1.50 4.64 -12.90
C GLU A 101 -0.23 5.47 -12.70
N PHE A 102 0.72 4.95 -11.93
CA PHE A 102 1.99 5.62 -11.66
C PHE A 102 2.81 5.84 -12.95
N LEU A 103 2.99 4.80 -13.76
CA LEU A 103 3.81 4.87 -14.98
C LEU A 103 3.18 5.77 -16.05
N ARG A 104 1.86 5.74 -16.22
CA ARG A 104 1.18 6.66 -17.16
C ARG A 104 1.30 8.12 -16.72
N ARG A 105 1.32 8.39 -15.41
CA ARG A 105 1.53 9.74 -14.88
C ARG A 105 2.97 10.19 -15.07
N THR A 106 3.94 9.38 -14.68
CA THR A 106 5.34 9.81 -14.53
C THR A 106 6.16 9.67 -15.80
N THR A 107 5.80 8.71 -16.65
CA THR A 107 6.53 8.36 -17.85
C THR A 107 5.77 8.74 -19.13
N PRO A 108 6.33 9.65 -19.96
CA PRO A 108 5.86 9.86 -21.32
C PRO A 108 6.43 8.76 -22.24
N SER A 109 5.88 7.54 -22.18
CA SER A 109 6.27 6.45 -23.08
C SER A 109 5.24 6.24 -24.19
N LYS A 110 5.73 5.89 -25.40
CA LYS A 110 4.92 5.45 -26.54
C LYS A 110 4.62 3.94 -26.51
N SER A 111 5.02 3.23 -25.46
CA SER A 111 4.73 1.80 -25.31
C SER A 111 3.23 1.56 -25.15
N ASP A 112 2.69 0.54 -25.84
CA ASP A 112 1.29 0.12 -25.70
C ASP A 112 0.98 -0.40 -24.30
N ASP A 113 1.95 -1.03 -23.63
CA ASP A 113 1.87 -1.41 -22.21
C ASP A 113 2.94 -0.66 -21.39
N PRO A 114 2.56 0.20 -20.42
CA PRO A 114 3.51 0.90 -19.57
C PRO A 114 4.28 -0.07 -18.64
N LEU A 115 3.70 -1.21 -18.26
CA LEU A 115 4.32 -2.14 -17.33
C LEU A 115 5.60 -2.77 -17.89
N ASP A 116 5.77 -2.81 -19.21
CA ASP A 116 6.96 -3.35 -19.89
C ASP A 116 8.25 -2.58 -19.61
N LEU A 117 8.13 -1.37 -19.10
CA LEU A 117 9.27 -0.57 -18.67
C LEU A 117 9.90 -1.11 -17.38
N LEU A 118 9.13 -1.80 -16.55
CA LEU A 118 9.60 -2.32 -15.27
C LEU A 118 10.46 -3.55 -15.49
N THR A 119 11.69 -3.52 -14.99
CA THR A 119 12.60 -4.68 -14.97
C THR A 119 12.41 -5.53 -13.73
N ARG A 120 12.15 -4.88 -12.58
CA ARG A 120 11.96 -5.57 -11.30
C ARG A 120 11.03 -4.78 -10.37
N ILE A 121 10.21 -5.50 -9.61
CA ILE A 121 9.23 -4.98 -8.66
C ILE A 121 9.42 -5.73 -7.35
N GLU A 122 9.73 -5.03 -6.27
CA GLU A 122 9.92 -5.60 -4.94
C GLU A 122 8.80 -5.11 -4.02
N VAL A 123 8.08 -6.05 -3.42
CA VAL A 123 6.91 -5.77 -2.58
C VAL A 123 7.31 -5.78 -1.11
N TYR A 124 7.33 -4.59 -0.50
CA TYR A 124 7.56 -4.39 0.92
C TYR A 124 6.27 -4.03 1.65
N ARG A 125 6.28 -4.17 2.99
CA ARG A 125 5.14 -3.87 3.87
C ARG A 125 4.53 -2.50 3.60
N ASP A 126 5.37 -1.47 3.52
CA ASP A 126 4.95 -0.08 3.46
C ASP A 126 5.35 0.61 2.14
N SER A 127 5.92 -0.14 1.18
CA SER A 127 6.33 0.40 -0.12
C SER A 127 6.38 -0.66 -1.24
N LEU A 128 6.28 -0.22 -2.48
CA LEU A 128 6.78 -0.95 -3.64
C LEU A 128 8.08 -0.31 -4.11
N GLN A 129 9.12 -1.10 -4.36
CA GLN A 129 10.33 -0.62 -5.03
C GLN A 129 10.34 -1.12 -6.46
N LEU A 130 10.58 -0.22 -7.41
CA LEU A 130 10.58 -0.51 -8.84
C LEU A 130 11.97 -0.24 -9.40
N LEU A 131 12.42 -1.11 -10.29
CA LEU A 131 13.59 -0.85 -11.13
C LEU A 131 13.14 -0.76 -12.58
N MET A 132 13.73 0.19 -13.30
CA MET A 132 13.56 0.37 -14.74
C MET A 132 14.73 1.17 -15.32
N PRO A 133 14.92 1.21 -16.66
CA PRO A 133 16.03 1.94 -17.28
C PRO A 133 16.04 3.44 -16.90
N VAL A 134 17.23 3.98 -16.61
CA VAL A 134 17.44 5.35 -16.10
C VAL A 134 17.05 6.47 -17.08
N VAL A 135 16.78 6.12 -18.35
CA VAL A 135 16.52 7.06 -19.47
C VAL A 135 15.44 8.10 -19.15
N GLN A 136 14.49 7.77 -18.28
CA GLN A 136 13.35 8.62 -17.96
C GLN A 136 13.45 9.32 -16.59
N LEU A 137 14.59 9.24 -15.90
CA LEU A 137 14.72 9.73 -14.52
C LEU A 137 14.27 11.19 -14.35
N ALA A 138 14.75 12.10 -15.20
CA ALA A 138 14.35 13.50 -15.13
C ALA A 138 12.84 13.69 -15.34
N ALA A 139 12.25 12.97 -16.30
CA ALA A 139 10.82 13.03 -16.58
C ALA A 139 9.99 12.52 -15.39
N VAL A 140 10.42 11.41 -14.78
CA VAL A 140 9.76 10.84 -13.60
C VAL A 140 9.84 11.81 -12.43
N GLN A 141 11.03 12.35 -12.12
CA GLN A 141 11.27 13.25 -11.00
C GLN A 141 10.37 14.50 -11.03
N THR A 142 10.11 15.07 -12.20
CA THR A 142 9.21 16.23 -12.32
C THR A 142 7.73 15.96 -12.02
N ARG A 143 7.34 14.67 -11.97
CA ARG A 143 5.93 14.25 -11.84
C ARG A 143 5.66 13.41 -10.60
N LEU A 144 6.66 13.25 -9.71
CA LEU A 144 6.51 12.53 -8.45
C LEU A 144 5.50 13.24 -7.54
N GLU A 145 4.68 12.46 -6.88
CA GLU A 145 3.77 12.92 -5.83
C GLU A 145 4.43 12.80 -4.44
N ALA A 146 3.77 13.34 -3.41
CA ALA A 146 4.33 13.36 -2.06
C ALA A 146 4.64 11.95 -1.54
N GLY A 147 5.89 11.73 -1.12
CA GLY A 147 6.38 10.46 -0.60
C GLY A 147 6.87 9.48 -1.66
N GLU A 148 6.67 9.76 -2.95
CA GLU A 148 7.32 9.02 -4.03
C GLU A 148 8.75 9.52 -4.20
N SER A 149 9.69 8.62 -4.48
CA SER A 149 11.06 8.99 -4.83
C SER A 149 11.53 8.23 -6.07
N ALA A 150 12.41 8.84 -6.85
CA ALA A 150 13.06 8.23 -7.99
C ALA A 150 14.52 8.71 -8.06
N GLU A 151 15.44 7.77 -7.98
CA GLU A 151 16.88 8.02 -7.94
C GLU A 151 17.59 7.03 -8.87
N GLN A 152 18.77 7.40 -9.36
CA GLN A 152 19.61 6.44 -10.07
C GLN A 152 20.00 5.31 -9.11
N ASP A 153 19.91 4.06 -9.55
CA ASP A 153 20.25 2.94 -8.69
C ASP A 153 21.77 2.93 -8.41
N SER A 154 22.13 2.82 -7.13
CA SER A 154 23.54 2.92 -6.70
C SER A 154 24.36 1.67 -7.06
N ILE A 155 23.70 0.54 -7.31
CA ILE A 155 24.35 -0.74 -7.67
C ILE A 155 24.43 -0.86 -9.18
N GLU A 156 23.35 -0.53 -9.89
CA GLU A 156 23.27 -0.55 -11.35
C GLU A 156 22.95 0.83 -11.92
N PRO A 157 23.96 1.67 -12.25
CA PRO A 157 23.73 3.04 -12.72
C PRO A 157 22.93 3.16 -14.03
N SER A 158 22.78 2.08 -14.78
CA SER A 158 21.93 2.02 -15.99
C SER A 158 20.43 1.92 -15.66
N GLN A 159 20.09 1.65 -14.39
CA GLN A 159 18.73 1.59 -13.86
C GLN A 159 18.46 2.80 -12.95
N MET A 160 17.18 3.09 -12.78
CA MET A 160 16.69 3.94 -11.69
C MET A 160 15.81 3.12 -10.75
N ARG A 161 15.90 3.46 -9.47
CA ARG A 161 15.06 2.92 -8.41
C ARG A 161 13.97 3.91 -8.05
N ILE A 162 12.74 3.44 -8.05
CA ILE A 162 11.56 4.21 -7.68
C ILE A 162 10.95 3.61 -6.42
N CYS A 163 10.68 4.43 -5.42
CA CYS A 163 9.94 4.04 -4.22
C CYS A 163 8.51 4.59 -4.30
N LEU A 164 7.54 3.68 -4.36
CA LEU A 164 6.12 4.01 -4.19
C LEU A 164 5.72 3.69 -2.75
N PRO A 165 5.32 4.68 -1.96
CA PRO A 165 4.91 4.42 -0.59
C PRO A 165 3.49 3.82 -0.65
N LEU A 166 3.38 2.50 -0.48
CA LEU A 166 2.15 1.71 -0.61
C LEU A 166 2.10 0.70 0.54
N ARG A 167 1.10 0.83 1.41
CA ARG A 167 0.95 0.00 2.60
C ARG A 167 0.10 -1.23 2.34
N MET A 168 0.72 -2.39 2.50
CA MET A 168 0.13 -3.71 2.33
C MET A 168 -0.43 -4.19 3.66
N ARG A 169 -1.74 -4.02 3.91
CA ARG A 169 -2.39 -4.48 5.15
C ARG A 169 -3.13 -5.79 4.95
N ARG A 170 -3.10 -6.67 5.95
CA ARG A 170 -3.96 -7.86 5.97
C ARG A 170 -5.30 -7.55 6.64
N ARG A 171 -6.41 -7.89 6.00
CA ARG A 171 -7.78 -7.86 6.55
C ARG A 171 -8.48 -9.19 6.25
N GLY A 172 -8.75 -9.99 7.28
CA GLY A 172 -9.47 -11.27 7.14
C GLY A 172 -8.82 -12.25 6.16
N GLY A 173 -7.49 -12.39 6.19
CA GLY A 173 -6.73 -13.26 5.28
C GLY A 173 -6.46 -12.68 3.88
N ARG A 174 -7.03 -11.52 3.53
CA ARG A 174 -6.76 -10.81 2.27
C ARG A 174 -5.77 -9.67 2.49
N THR A 175 -4.85 -9.47 1.55
CA THR A 175 -4.00 -8.28 1.52
C THR A 175 -4.74 -7.17 0.78
N ILE A 176 -4.82 -5.98 1.38
CA ILE A 176 -5.30 -4.75 0.77
C ILE A 176 -4.10 -3.82 0.54
N ILE A 177 -4.11 -3.12 -0.60
CA ILE A 177 -3.10 -2.10 -0.91
C ILE A 177 -3.71 -0.76 -0.53
N LEU A 178 -3.04 -0.06 0.36
CA LEU A 178 -3.37 1.31 0.74
C LEU A 178 -2.26 2.20 0.20
N ASN A 179 -2.57 3.43 -0.21
CA ASN A 179 -1.52 4.39 -0.49
C ASN A 179 -0.80 4.70 0.83
N GLY A 180 0.51 4.43 0.87
CA GLY A 180 1.41 4.60 2.01
C GLY A 180 2.19 5.91 1.96
N ALA A 181 2.03 6.73 0.90
CA ALA A 181 2.41 8.13 0.93
C ALA A 181 1.82 8.68 2.22
N ARG A 182 2.64 9.30 3.06
CA ARG A 182 2.19 10.13 4.18
C ARG A 182 0.95 10.86 3.66
N SER A 183 -0.24 10.44 4.12
CA SER A 183 -1.50 10.66 3.42
C SER A 183 -1.46 12.04 2.77
N ILE A 184 -1.38 12.12 1.44
CA ILE A 184 -1.75 13.38 0.77
C ILE A 184 -3.14 13.58 1.29
N ALA A 185 -3.25 14.58 2.13
CA ALA A 185 -4.20 14.63 3.20
C ALA A 185 -5.59 14.59 2.57
N LYS A 186 -6.17 13.39 2.45
CA LYS A 186 -7.38 13.15 1.69
C LYS A 186 -8.50 13.19 2.71
N PRO A 187 -9.30 14.27 2.73
CA PRO A 187 -10.33 14.43 3.74
C PRO A 187 -11.26 13.23 3.69
N ASP A 188 -11.50 12.60 4.85
CA ASP A 188 -12.50 11.54 4.91
C ASP A 188 -13.86 12.18 4.70
N SER A 189 -14.44 11.94 3.52
CA SER A 189 -15.73 12.50 3.13
C SER A 189 -16.85 12.21 4.14
N VAL A 190 -16.75 11.12 4.91
CA VAL A 190 -17.71 10.78 5.96
C VAL A 190 -17.55 11.71 7.16
N LEU A 191 -16.31 11.94 7.61
CA LEU A 191 -16.02 12.87 8.70
C LEU A 191 -16.33 14.32 8.31
N VAL A 192 -16.01 14.73 7.08
CA VAL A 192 -16.34 16.07 6.57
C VAL A 192 -17.86 16.29 6.50
N LYS A 193 -18.61 15.31 5.98
CA LYS A 193 -20.08 15.37 5.96
C LYS A 193 -20.68 15.38 7.37
N ALA A 194 -20.12 14.61 8.29
CA ALA A 194 -20.53 14.59 9.68
C ALA A 194 -20.28 15.94 10.39
N LEU A 195 -19.12 16.56 10.14
CA LEU A 195 -18.78 17.87 10.68
C LEU A 195 -19.72 18.96 10.13
N ARG A 196 -20.00 18.94 8.83
CA ARG A 196 -21.00 19.83 8.21
C ARG A 196 -22.38 19.66 8.85
N ALA A 197 -22.88 18.42 8.93
CA ALA A 197 -24.18 18.15 9.52
C ALA A 197 -24.25 18.55 11.01
N ALA A 198 -23.13 18.49 11.74
CA ALA A 198 -23.07 18.95 13.12
C ALA A 198 -23.19 20.48 13.22
N HIS A 199 -22.47 21.22 12.36
CA HIS A 199 -22.53 22.68 12.30
C HIS A 199 -23.86 23.21 11.74
N GLU A 200 -24.52 22.48 10.83
CA GLU A 200 -25.87 22.84 10.33
C GLU A 200 -26.95 22.77 11.42
N MET A 201 -26.70 22.10 12.54
CA MET A 201 -27.63 22.04 13.68
C MET A 201 -27.44 23.19 14.68
N ILE A 202 -26.43 24.05 14.50
CA ILE A 202 -26.09 25.13 15.41
C ILE A 202 -26.24 26.46 14.67
N ASP A 203 -26.98 27.37 15.28
CA ASP A 203 -26.99 28.77 14.87
C ASP A 203 -26.02 29.57 15.75
N TYR A 204 -25.72 30.80 15.34
CA TYR A 204 -24.83 31.68 16.09
C TYR A 204 -25.53 33.00 16.37
N ASP A 205 -25.40 33.47 17.60
CA ASP A 205 -25.88 34.78 17.97
C ASP A 205 -24.96 35.89 17.39
N PRO A 206 -25.37 37.17 17.47
CA PRO A 206 -24.54 38.28 17.00
C PRO A 206 -23.17 38.41 17.72
N SER A 207 -22.99 37.76 18.87
CA SER A 207 -21.72 37.70 19.61
C SER A 207 -20.86 36.49 19.25
N GLY A 208 -21.35 35.61 18.37
CA GLY A 208 -20.69 34.39 17.93
C GLY A 208 -20.85 33.20 18.89
N LEU A 209 -21.78 33.27 19.85
CA LEU A 209 -22.10 32.15 20.73
C LEU A 209 -23.05 31.16 20.04
N PRO A 210 -22.84 29.85 20.22
CA PRO A 210 -23.66 28.81 19.61
C PRO A 210 -25.05 28.77 20.28
N ILE A 211 -26.09 28.90 19.47
CA ILE A 211 -27.50 28.76 19.84
C ILE A 211 -28.03 27.44 19.30
N LEU A 212 -28.82 26.76 20.14
CA LEU A 212 -29.63 25.60 19.78
C LEU A 212 -31.08 25.88 20.20
N ASP A 213 -31.95 26.17 19.23
CA ASP A 213 -33.35 26.48 19.50
C ASP A 213 -34.13 25.30 20.07
N GLN A 214 -33.77 24.09 19.64
CA GLN A 214 -34.42 22.84 20.02
C GLN A 214 -33.37 21.73 20.18
N ALA A 215 -33.53 20.89 21.20
CA ALA A 215 -32.68 19.70 21.34
C ALA A 215 -32.93 18.73 20.15
N PRO A 216 -31.88 18.15 19.53
CA PRO A 216 -32.08 17.24 18.42
C PRO A 216 -32.96 16.04 18.79
N ALA A 217 -33.84 15.66 17.88
CA ALA A 217 -34.87 14.65 18.13
C ALA A 217 -34.28 13.24 18.35
N SER A 218 -33.24 12.88 17.59
CA SER A 218 -32.66 11.53 17.67
C SER A 218 -31.41 11.44 18.57
N PRO A 219 -31.20 10.31 19.27
CA PRO A 219 -29.96 10.04 20.00
C PRO A 219 -28.70 10.07 19.13
N TYR A 220 -28.85 9.80 17.82
CA TYR A 220 -27.77 9.93 16.85
C TYR A 220 -27.40 11.39 16.62
N GLN A 221 -28.38 12.26 16.34
CA GLN A 221 -28.13 13.70 16.12
C GLN A 221 -27.52 14.36 17.35
N ARG A 222 -27.94 14.00 18.57
CA ARG A 222 -27.32 14.49 19.81
C ARG A 222 -25.84 14.11 19.93
N ARG A 223 -25.48 12.90 19.50
CA ARG A 223 -24.07 12.46 19.46
C ARG A 223 -23.29 13.16 18.35
N LEU A 224 -23.93 13.37 17.19
CA LEU A 224 -23.34 14.04 16.03
C LEU A 224 -23.05 15.52 16.30
N LEU A 225 -23.97 16.22 16.98
CA LEU A 225 -23.86 17.64 17.35
C LEU A 225 -22.55 17.96 18.10
N ARG A 226 -22.04 17.01 18.89
CA ARG A 226 -20.79 17.14 19.64
C ARG A 226 -19.57 17.38 18.74
N LEU A 227 -19.63 16.98 17.47
CA LEU A 227 -18.55 17.19 16.51
C LEU A 227 -18.33 18.66 16.17
N ALA A 228 -19.36 19.50 16.24
CA ALA A 228 -19.23 20.94 16.00
C ALA A 228 -18.39 21.63 17.08
N PHE A 229 -18.33 21.02 18.28
CA PHE A 229 -17.57 21.50 19.43
C PHE A 229 -16.20 20.82 19.60
N LEU A 230 -15.74 20.08 18.58
CA LEU A 230 -14.38 19.57 18.56
C LEU A 230 -13.37 20.71 18.58
N ALA A 231 -12.19 20.46 19.13
CA ALA A 231 -11.10 21.42 19.13
C ALA A 231 -10.80 21.88 17.68
N PRO A 232 -10.57 23.20 17.46
CA PRO A 232 -10.41 23.76 16.11
C PRO A 232 -9.27 23.09 15.31
N ASP A 233 -8.19 22.69 15.97
CA ASP A 233 -7.07 21.96 15.38
C ASP A 233 -7.48 20.58 14.85
N ILE A 234 -8.37 19.87 15.55
CA ILE A 234 -8.93 18.57 15.13
C ILE A 234 -9.86 18.77 13.93
N GLN A 235 -10.74 19.77 13.99
CA GLN A 235 -11.62 20.12 12.87
C GLN A 235 -10.79 20.44 11.62
N GLN A 236 -9.75 21.27 11.78
CA GLN A 236 -8.85 21.61 10.70
C GLN A 236 -8.07 20.40 10.19
N ALA A 237 -7.62 19.50 11.07
CA ALA A 237 -7.00 18.25 10.66
C ALA A 237 -7.93 17.35 9.83
N ILE A 238 -9.23 17.31 10.16
CA ILE A 238 -10.24 16.57 9.37
C ILE A 238 -10.47 17.22 8.00
N LEU A 239 -10.64 18.54 7.97
CA LEU A 239 -10.87 19.30 6.73
C LEU A 239 -9.66 19.24 5.80
N ASP A 240 -8.47 19.32 6.36
CA ASP A 240 -7.22 19.23 5.63
C ASP A 240 -6.88 17.78 5.27
N GLY A 241 -7.59 16.77 5.79
CA GLY A 241 -7.30 15.35 5.60
C GLY A 241 -6.04 14.84 6.33
N ARG A 242 -5.55 15.62 7.30
CA ARG A 242 -4.42 15.34 8.19
C ARG A 242 -4.85 14.67 9.50
N GLN A 243 -6.06 14.13 9.56
CA GLN A 243 -6.54 13.49 10.78
C GLN A 243 -5.66 12.27 11.17
N PRO A 244 -5.52 11.94 12.47
CA PRO A 244 -4.74 10.80 12.93
C PRO A 244 -5.18 9.45 12.33
N GLU A 245 -4.21 8.56 12.06
CA GLU A 245 -4.51 7.20 11.61
C GLU A 245 -5.37 6.46 12.66
N GLY A 246 -6.60 6.10 12.28
CA GLY A 246 -7.56 5.43 13.17
C GLY A 246 -8.69 6.33 13.68
N LEU A 247 -8.66 7.64 13.41
CA LEU A 247 -9.82 8.51 13.64
C LEU A 247 -10.94 8.15 12.67
N SER A 248 -12.10 7.76 13.20
CA SER A 248 -13.28 7.40 12.42
C SER A 248 -14.54 8.00 13.05
N LEU A 249 -15.59 8.19 12.25
CA LEU A 249 -16.87 8.71 12.74
C LEU A 249 -17.43 7.83 13.88
N ALA A 250 -17.40 6.51 13.70
CA ALA A 250 -17.85 5.58 14.73
C ALA A 250 -17.07 5.76 16.05
N GLY A 251 -15.74 5.91 15.98
CA GLY A 251 -14.91 6.14 17.16
C GLY A 251 -15.21 7.45 17.88
N LEU A 252 -15.58 8.51 17.16
CA LEU A 252 -15.98 9.80 17.75
C LEU A 252 -17.39 9.74 18.37
N LEU A 253 -18.30 8.97 17.78
CA LEU A 253 -19.67 8.83 18.28
C LEU A 253 -19.77 7.93 19.52
N ASP A 254 -18.94 6.89 19.61
CA ASP A 254 -19.00 5.89 20.68
C ASP A 254 -18.23 6.32 21.94
N ARG A 255 -17.32 7.29 21.84
CA ARG A 255 -16.50 7.74 22.97
C ARG A 255 -17.01 9.06 23.59
N PRO A 256 -16.87 9.23 24.91
CA PRO A 256 -17.00 10.55 25.52
C PRO A 256 -15.83 11.45 25.06
N ILE A 257 -16.16 12.54 24.37
CA ILE A 257 -15.28 13.65 23.99
C ILE A 257 -15.19 14.57 25.22
N PRO A 258 -14.00 14.80 25.79
CA PRO A 258 -13.82 15.72 26.90
C PRO A 258 -14.27 17.14 26.53
N PRO A 259 -14.80 17.94 27.47
CA PRO A 259 -15.21 19.31 27.19
C PRO A 259 -14.02 20.26 26.92
N SER A 260 -12.83 19.96 27.46
CA SER A 260 -11.61 20.75 27.26
C SER A 260 -10.97 20.46 25.91
N TRP A 261 -10.76 21.49 25.08
CA TRP A 261 -10.02 21.34 23.81
C TRP A 261 -8.61 20.78 23.99
N ALA A 262 -7.89 21.19 25.04
CA ALA A 262 -6.54 20.67 25.32
C ALA A 262 -6.57 19.16 25.61
N GLU A 263 -7.61 18.67 26.29
CA GLU A 263 -7.81 17.24 26.53
C GLU A 263 -8.26 16.52 25.26
N GLN A 264 -9.13 17.13 24.46
CA GLN A 264 -9.54 16.58 23.16
C GLN A 264 -8.33 16.36 22.25
N SER A 265 -7.48 17.37 22.05
CA SER A 265 -6.26 17.24 21.23
C SER A 265 -5.32 16.17 21.77
N ARG A 266 -5.15 16.08 23.10
CA ARG A 266 -4.32 15.02 23.72
C ARG A 266 -4.89 13.62 23.50
N HIS A 267 -6.19 13.44 23.68
CA HIS A 267 -6.86 12.14 23.59
C HIS A 267 -7.08 11.66 22.15
N ILE A 268 -7.27 12.59 21.20
CA ILE A 268 -7.63 12.27 19.81
C ILE A 268 -6.40 12.29 18.91
N VAL A 269 -5.47 13.24 19.10
CA VAL A 269 -4.30 13.41 18.24
C VAL A 269 -3.07 12.66 18.75
N GLY A 270 -3.00 12.33 20.05
CA GLY A 270 -1.90 11.55 20.62
C GLY A 270 -0.53 12.19 20.34
N THR A 271 -0.27 13.36 20.92
CA THR A 271 1.03 14.08 20.97
C THR A 271 2.00 13.80 19.81
N ALA A 272 1.77 14.43 18.66
CA ALA A 272 2.81 14.64 17.64
C ALA A 272 3.03 16.14 17.40
N SER A 273 3.44 16.86 18.46
CA SER A 273 4.12 18.15 18.30
C SER A 273 4.79 18.59 19.61
N ARG A 274 6.09 18.33 19.74
CA ARG A 274 6.99 19.32 20.34
C ARG A 274 7.93 19.75 19.23
N ARG A 275 7.53 20.82 18.53
CA ARG A 275 8.45 21.67 17.79
C ARG A 275 9.24 22.48 18.82
N THR A 276 10.55 22.33 18.81
CA THR A 276 11.53 23.36 19.15
C THR A 276 12.47 23.46 17.97
#